data_AF-A0A972DBE4-F1
#
_entry.id   AF-A0A972DBE4-F1
#
_cell.length_a   1.000
_cell.length_b   1.000
_cell.length_c   1.000
_cell.angle_alpha   90.00
_cell.angle_beta   90.00
_cell.angle_gamma   90.00
#
_symmetry.space_group_name_H-M   'P 1'
#
loop_
_entity.id
_entity.type
_entity.pdbx_description
1 polymer ?
#
loop_
_entity_poly.entity_id
_entity_poly.type
_entity_poly.pdbx_seq_one_letter_code
_entity_poly.pdbx_strand_id
1 'polypeptide(L)'
;MRTLVLVMLAIAISAPSRAQLELPPEGREIDPLAFAAKVRRRGDDPILEALADPRELGRAARKRAIRAAPHLHEPAAALPILAEIAASREPFDALAAMHAAFTIVRALPGDAVERFELDQAPLLATADAFARLAEDASAHPRIRAMATVTAAELRDLVR
;
A
#
# COMPACT_ATOMS: atom_id res chain seq x y z
N MET A 1 -53.65 -40.49 -14.12
CA MET A 1 -52.24 -40.01 -14.10
C MET A 1 -52.27 -38.51 -13.83
N ARG A 2 -51.51 -38.08 -12.81
CA ARG A 2 -50.88 -36.75 -12.65
C ARG A 2 -51.80 -35.51 -12.45
N THR A 3 -51.61 -34.60 -11.51
CA THR A 3 -50.81 -34.45 -10.27
C THR A 3 -51.37 -33.19 -9.58
N LEU A 4 -51.52 -33.18 -8.26
CA LEU A 4 -51.64 -31.95 -7.46
C LEU A 4 -50.42 -31.05 -7.70
N VAL A 5 -50.60 -29.73 -7.82
CA VAL A 5 -49.52 -28.78 -7.49
C VAL A 5 -50.10 -27.63 -6.68
N LEU A 6 -49.75 -27.64 -5.39
CA LEU A 6 -49.87 -26.54 -4.44
C LEU A 6 -49.20 -25.29 -5.01
N VAL A 7 -49.90 -24.16 -4.94
CA VAL A 7 -49.29 -22.83 -5.04
C VAL A 7 -48.70 -22.48 -3.66
N MET A 8 -47.42 -22.76 -3.46
CA MET A 8 -46.65 -22.16 -2.36
C MET A 8 -46.11 -20.81 -2.81
N LEU A 9 -46.68 -19.75 -2.24
CA LEU A 9 -46.17 -18.40 -2.28
C LEU A 9 -44.93 -18.32 -1.37
N ALA A 10 -43.74 -18.47 -1.95
CA ALA A 10 -42.48 -18.22 -1.26
C ALA A 10 -42.13 -16.74 -1.41
N ILE A 11 -42.25 -16.00 -0.30
CA ILE A 11 -41.75 -14.64 -0.13
C ILE A 11 -40.21 -14.73 -0.19
N ALA A 12 -39.65 -14.46 -1.36
CA ALA A 12 -38.21 -14.23 -1.49
C ALA A 12 -37.90 -12.84 -0.93
N ILE A 13 -37.46 -12.81 0.32
CA ILE A 13 -36.81 -11.65 0.93
C ILE A 13 -35.51 -11.45 0.16
N SER A 14 -35.53 -10.62 -0.89
CA SER A 14 -34.31 -10.07 -1.48
C SER A 14 -33.70 -9.13 -0.45
N ALA A 15 -32.73 -9.64 0.31
CA ALA A 15 -31.74 -8.80 0.95
C ALA A 15 -31.15 -7.86 -0.11
N PRO A 16 -30.98 -6.56 0.15
CA PRO A 16 -30.29 -5.69 -0.78
C PRO A 16 -28.84 -6.15 -0.85
N SER A 17 -28.52 -6.90 -1.90
CA SER A 17 -27.16 -7.20 -2.30
C SER A 17 -26.41 -5.88 -2.38
N ARG A 18 -25.31 -5.83 -1.63
CA ARG A 18 -24.31 -4.76 -1.60
C ARG A 18 -24.26 -4.04 -2.94
N ALA A 19 -24.48 -2.73 -2.89
CA ALA A 19 -24.25 -1.79 -3.97
C ALA A 19 -23.11 -2.31 -4.85
N GLN A 20 -23.45 -2.64 -6.11
CA GLN A 20 -22.48 -2.71 -7.18
C GLN A 20 -21.70 -1.41 -7.14
N LEU A 21 -20.49 -1.48 -6.57
CA LEU A 21 -19.43 -0.55 -6.87
C LEU A 21 -19.17 -0.72 -8.36
N GLU A 22 -19.89 0.06 -9.16
CA GLU A 22 -19.50 0.32 -10.53
C GLU A 22 -18.16 1.04 -10.46
N LEU A 23 -17.08 0.25 -10.55
CA LEU A 23 -15.75 0.78 -10.76
C LEU A 23 -15.80 1.62 -12.04
N PRO A 24 -15.28 2.86 -12.01
CA PRO A 24 -15.22 3.68 -13.21
C PRO A 24 -14.38 2.96 -14.28
N PRO A 25 -14.75 3.07 -15.57
CA PRO A 25 -14.03 2.41 -16.65
C PRO A 25 -12.56 2.83 -16.69
N GLU A 26 -11.70 1.87 -17.03
CA GLU A 26 -10.25 2.03 -17.11
C GLU A 26 -9.86 3.26 -17.95
N GLY A 27 -8.93 4.07 -17.42
CA GLY A 27 -8.38 5.24 -18.13
C GLY A 27 -8.92 6.60 -17.71
N ARG A 28 -9.83 6.69 -16.72
CA ARG A 28 -10.18 7.99 -16.14
C ARG A 28 -9.06 8.46 -15.21
N GLU A 29 -8.43 9.56 -15.59
CA GLU A 29 -7.49 10.28 -14.73
C GLU A 29 -8.17 10.54 -13.38
N ILE A 30 -7.60 9.98 -12.31
CA ILE A 30 -8.10 10.25 -10.96
C ILE A 30 -8.00 11.75 -10.74
N ASP A 31 -9.16 12.38 -10.56
CA ASP A 31 -9.25 13.79 -10.19
C ASP A 31 -8.41 14.01 -8.91
N PRO A 32 -7.32 14.77 -8.99
CA PRO A 32 -6.45 15.04 -7.85
C PRO A 32 -7.22 15.68 -6.68
N LEU A 33 -8.28 16.45 -6.97
CA LEU A 33 -9.11 17.10 -5.97
C LEU A 33 -10.02 16.08 -5.27
N ALA A 34 -10.56 15.11 -6.01
CA ALA A 34 -11.31 14.00 -5.44
C ALA A 34 -10.42 13.11 -4.56
N PHE A 35 -9.18 12.84 -4.97
CA PHE A 35 -8.20 12.11 -4.16
C PHE A 35 -7.85 12.87 -2.87
N ALA A 36 -7.56 14.17 -2.96
CA ALA A 36 -7.31 15.02 -1.79
C ALA A 36 -8.53 15.15 -0.85
N ALA A 37 -9.76 15.15 -1.40
CA ALA A 37 -10.98 15.11 -0.61
C ALA A 37 -11.18 13.75 0.09
N LYS A 38 -10.85 12.63 -0.59
CA LYS A 38 -10.90 11.28 -0.02
C LYS A 38 -9.90 11.15 1.14
N VAL A 39 -8.66 11.61 0.97
CA VAL A 39 -7.62 11.62 2.02
C VAL A 39 -8.07 12.46 3.23
N ARG A 40 -8.60 13.68 3.00
CA ARG A 40 -9.12 14.51 4.10
C ARG A 40 -10.29 13.86 4.87
N ARG A 41 -11.08 12.99 4.25
CA ARG A 41 -12.23 12.33 4.90
C ARG A 41 -11.91 10.97 5.51
N ARG A 42 -10.98 10.22 4.92
CA ARG A 42 -10.66 8.83 5.30
C ARG A 42 -9.28 8.66 5.93
N GLY A 43 -8.51 9.73 6.08
CA GLY A 43 -7.13 9.64 6.56
C GLY A 43 -6.23 9.00 5.50
N ASP A 44 -5.36 8.09 5.93
CA ASP A 44 -4.29 7.50 5.12
C ASP A 44 -4.77 6.38 4.17
N ASP A 45 -5.93 5.77 4.45
CA ASP A 45 -6.49 4.62 3.71
C ASP A 45 -6.46 4.79 2.19
N PRO A 46 -6.86 5.94 1.60
CA PRO A 46 -6.87 6.09 0.15
C PRO A 46 -5.47 6.07 -0.48
N ILE A 47 -4.44 6.45 0.27
CA ILE A 47 -3.05 6.39 -0.20
C ILE A 47 -2.54 4.95 -0.06
N LEU A 48 -2.85 4.27 1.04
CA LEU A 48 -2.49 2.86 1.24
C LEU A 48 -3.17 1.95 0.20
N GLU A 49 -4.47 2.14 -0.06
CA GLU A 49 -5.22 1.48 -1.15
C GLU A 49 -4.51 1.72 -2.50
N ALA A 50 -4.10 2.96 -2.76
CA ALA A 50 -3.43 3.33 -4.02
C ALA A 50 -2.01 2.76 -4.18
N LEU A 51 -1.33 2.48 -3.07
CA LEU A 51 -0.06 1.77 -3.07
C LEU A 51 -0.28 0.28 -3.33
N ALA A 52 -1.27 -0.31 -2.63
CA ALA A 52 -1.55 -1.75 -2.66
C ALA A 52 -2.08 -2.23 -4.02
N ASP A 53 -3.00 -1.51 -4.65
CA ASP A 53 -3.59 -1.93 -5.93
C ASP A 53 -3.25 -0.96 -7.09
N PRO A 54 -2.30 -1.31 -7.98
CA PRO A 54 -1.97 -0.52 -9.16
C PRO A 54 -3.08 -0.49 -10.21
N ARG A 55 -3.89 -1.55 -10.28
CA ARG A 55 -4.81 -1.80 -11.40
C ARG A 55 -6.02 -0.89 -11.33
N GLU A 56 -6.49 -0.58 -10.12
CA GLU A 56 -7.65 0.30 -9.94
C GLU A 56 -7.37 1.77 -10.29
N LEU A 57 -6.12 2.25 -10.14
CA LEU A 57 -5.85 3.70 -10.13
C LEU A 57 -4.86 4.18 -11.21
N GLY A 58 -4.14 3.27 -11.86
CA GLY A 58 -3.20 3.56 -12.93
C GLY A 58 -1.85 4.16 -12.48
N ARG A 59 -0.89 4.23 -13.42
CA ARG A 59 0.52 4.58 -13.14
C ARG A 59 0.71 5.97 -12.53
N ALA A 60 -0.06 6.96 -12.97
CA ALA A 60 0.04 8.32 -12.47
C ALA A 60 -0.39 8.44 -11.00
N ALA A 61 -1.44 7.70 -10.62
CA ALA A 61 -1.91 7.66 -9.24
C ALA A 61 -0.92 6.96 -8.32
N ARG A 62 -0.38 5.81 -8.73
CA ARG A 62 0.69 5.11 -7.99
C ARG A 62 1.88 6.02 -7.71
N LYS A 63 2.37 6.76 -8.70
CA LYS A 63 3.47 7.73 -8.51
C LYS A 63 3.11 8.87 -7.55
N ARG A 64 1.84 9.29 -7.48
CA ARG A 64 1.39 10.27 -6.49
C ARG A 64 1.33 9.66 -5.11
N ALA A 65 0.83 8.43 -4.98
CA ALA A 65 0.76 7.70 -3.73
C ALA A 65 2.15 7.44 -3.12
N ILE A 66 3.12 6.98 -3.93
CA ILE A 66 4.52 6.79 -3.50
C ILE A 66 5.11 8.11 -2.96
N ARG A 67 4.85 9.22 -3.64
CA ARG A 67 5.32 10.56 -3.21
C ARG A 67 4.62 11.07 -1.96
N ALA A 68 3.37 10.65 -1.73
CA ALA A 68 2.58 11.05 -0.57
C ALA A 68 2.89 10.19 0.66
N ALA A 69 3.41 8.98 0.49
CA ALA A 69 3.66 8.03 1.58
C ALA A 69 4.48 8.59 2.77
N PRO A 70 5.54 9.40 2.56
CA PRO A 70 6.28 10.00 3.67
C PRO A 70 5.50 11.07 4.47
N HIS A 71 4.34 11.51 3.95
CA HIS A 71 3.52 12.57 4.52
C HIS A 71 2.19 12.05 5.09
N LEU A 72 2.06 10.72 5.22
CA LEU A 72 0.94 10.09 5.91
C LEU A 72 0.92 10.47 7.39
N HIS A 73 -0.22 10.30 8.04
CA HIS A 73 -0.30 10.40 9.49
C HIS A 73 0.51 9.27 10.15
N GLU A 74 0.44 8.06 9.60
CA GLU A 74 1.21 6.90 10.01
C GLU A 74 2.07 6.35 8.86
N PRO A 75 3.21 6.99 8.54
CA PRO A 75 4.03 6.61 7.39
C PRO A 75 4.59 5.19 7.44
N ALA A 76 4.79 4.64 8.65
CA ALA A 76 5.30 3.29 8.85
C ALA A 76 4.40 2.21 8.21
N ALA A 77 3.09 2.45 8.14
CA ALA A 77 2.12 1.54 7.51
C ALA A 77 2.36 1.33 6.01
N ALA A 78 3.02 2.28 5.34
CA ALA A 78 3.33 2.17 3.91
C ALA A 78 4.59 1.34 3.63
N LEU A 79 5.45 1.10 4.63
CA LEU A 79 6.76 0.48 4.44
C LEU A 79 6.71 -0.91 3.78
N PRO A 80 5.81 -1.85 4.18
CA PRO A 80 5.72 -3.15 3.54
C PRO A 80 5.39 -3.03 2.04
N ILE A 81 4.41 -2.18 1.69
CA ILE A 81 3.98 -1.98 0.30
C ILE A 81 5.08 -1.32 -0.52
N LEU A 82 5.80 -0.35 0.06
CA LEU A 82 6.93 0.30 -0.61
C LEU A 82 8.09 -0.67 -0.85
N ALA A 83 8.33 -1.63 0.05
CA ALA A 83 9.34 -2.67 -0.16
C ALA A 83 8.98 -3.58 -1.35
N GLU A 84 7.70 -3.95 -1.49
CA GLU A 84 7.22 -4.71 -2.66
C GLU A 84 7.39 -3.93 -3.97
N ILE A 85 7.05 -2.64 -3.99
CA ILE A 85 7.22 -1.80 -5.18
C ILE A 85 8.71 -1.60 -5.50
N ALA A 86 9.56 -1.43 -4.49
CA ALA A 86 11.01 -1.29 -4.64
C ALA A 86 11.67 -2.54 -5.24
N ALA A 87 11.09 -3.73 -5.02
CA ALA A 87 11.53 -4.98 -5.62
C ALA A 87 11.00 -5.21 -7.05
N SER A 88 10.16 -4.31 -7.57
CA SER A 88 9.59 -4.47 -8.92
C SER A 88 10.60 -4.22 -10.03
N ARG A 89 10.34 -4.78 -11.22
CA ARG A 89 11.18 -4.57 -12.41
C ARG A 89 10.98 -3.22 -13.09
N GLU A 90 10.05 -2.39 -12.62
CA GLU A 90 9.83 -1.05 -13.16
C GLU A 90 10.80 -0.04 -12.53
N PRO A 91 11.87 0.39 -13.23
CA PRO A 91 13.01 1.05 -12.57
C PRO A 91 12.64 2.39 -11.94
N PHE A 92 11.73 3.14 -12.57
CA PHE A 92 11.28 4.44 -12.07
C PHE A 92 10.45 4.32 -10.80
N ASP A 93 9.54 3.35 -10.75
CA ASP A 93 8.66 3.16 -9.61
C ASP A 93 9.44 2.52 -8.45
N ALA A 94 10.35 1.58 -8.76
CA ALA A 94 11.24 0.95 -7.79
C ALA A 94 12.14 1.98 -7.08
N LEU A 95 12.79 2.87 -7.83
CA LEU A 95 13.65 3.90 -7.24
C LEU A 95 12.84 4.91 -6.41
N ALA A 96 11.66 5.31 -6.90
CA ALA A 96 10.78 6.23 -6.17
C ALA A 96 10.28 5.61 -4.86
N ALA A 97 9.88 4.34 -4.87
CA ALA A 97 9.43 3.63 -3.68
C ALA A 97 10.56 3.43 -2.67
N MET A 98 11.75 3.05 -3.14
CA MET A 98 12.92 2.93 -2.27
C MET A 98 13.29 4.28 -1.63
N HIS A 99 13.23 5.38 -2.39
CA HIS A 99 13.47 6.71 -1.82
C HIS A 99 12.41 7.08 -0.78
N ALA A 100 11.12 6.82 -1.04
CA ALA A 100 10.05 7.08 -0.08
C ALA A 100 10.24 6.28 1.22
N ALA A 101 10.54 4.98 1.11
CA ALA A 101 10.82 4.12 2.27
C ALA A 101 12.04 4.61 3.06
N PHE A 102 13.13 4.96 2.37
CA PHE A 102 14.32 5.54 2.98
C PHE A 102 13.98 6.83 3.75
N THR A 103 13.21 7.74 3.15
CA THR A 103 12.75 8.97 3.83
C THR A 103 11.93 8.66 5.08
N ILE A 104 11.01 7.70 5.02
CA ILE A 104 10.17 7.31 6.16
C ILE A 104 11.04 6.79 7.30
N VAL A 105 11.91 5.82 7.03
CA VAL A 105 12.75 5.19 8.07
C VAL A 105 13.67 6.20 8.73
N ARG A 106 14.27 7.11 7.95
CA ARG A 106 15.14 8.19 8.47
C ARG A 106 14.40 9.22 9.33
N ALA A 107 13.08 9.31 9.20
CA ALA A 107 12.25 10.22 9.98
C ALA A 107 11.67 9.56 11.25
N LEU A 108 11.75 8.23 11.39
CA LEU A 108 11.33 7.54 12.60
C LEU A 108 12.35 7.80 13.72
N PRO A 109 11.91 8.25 14.90
CA PRO A 109 12.79 8.36 16.06
C PRO A 109 13.18 6.95 16.56
N GLY A 110 14.29 6.86 17.31
CA GLY A 110 14.78 5.57 17.81
C GLY A 110 13.82 4.84 18.75
N ASP A 111 12.84 5.55 19.33
CA ASP A 111 11.78 5.00 20.20
C ASP A 111 10.44 4.83 19.46
N ALA A 112 10.42 4.88 18.12
CA ALA A 112 9.16 4.91 17.34
C ALA A 112 8.24 3.71 17.59
N VAL A 113 8.81 2.51 17.82
CA VAL A 113 8.02 1.29 18.08
C VAL A 113 7.20 1.45 19.36
N GLU A 114 7.81 1.94 20.44
CA GLU A 114 7.13 2.16 21.71
C GLU A 114 6.19 3.37 21.63
N ARG A 115 6.68 4.48 21.05
CA ARG A 115 5.97 5.76 21.01
C ARG A 115 4.70 5.73 20.17
N PHE A 116 4.70 4.96 19.09
CA PHE A 116 3.57 4.87 18.15
C PHE A 116 2.91 3.49 18.15
N GLU A 117 3.25 2.63 19.11
CA GLU A 117 2.70 1.27 19.25
C GLU A 117 2.78 0.44 17.95
N LEU A 118 3.90 0.56 17.23
CA LEU A 118 4.07 -0.12 15.94
C LEU A 118 4.27 -1.63 16.13
N ASP A 119 3.63 -2.43 15.28
CA ASP A 119 3.87 -3.86 15.25
C ASP A 119 5.28 -4.16 14.73
N GLN A 120 6.08 -4.84 15.55
CA GLN A 120 7.45 -5.19 15.23
C GLN A 120 7.55 -6.25 14.13
N ALA A 121 6.59 -7.18 14.03
CA ALA A 121 6.70 -8.30 13.08
C ALA A 121 6.67 -7.83 11.60
N PRO A 122 5.75 -6.94 11.18
CA PRO A 122 5.78 -6.34 9.85
C PRO A 122 7.04 -5.50 9.58
N LEU A 123 7.54 -4.78 10.59
CA LEU A 123 8.75 -3.97 10.45
C LEU A 123 9.99 -4.85 10.23
N LEU A 124 10.12 -5.95 10.98
CA LEU A 124 11.20 -6.92 10.81
C LEU A 124 11.14 -7.60 9.44
N ALA A 125 9.96 -8.05 9.02
CA ALA A 125 9.77 -8.63 7.68
C ALA A 125 10.11 -7.63 6.56
N THR A 126 9.81 -6.35 6.77
CA THR A 126 10.17 -5.27 5.83
C THR A 126 11.67 -5.02 5.80
N ALA A 127 12.34 -5.05 6.96
CA ALA A 127 13.80 -4.96 7.04
C ALA A 127 14.48 -6.10 6.27
N ASP A 128 13.95 -7.32 6.37
CA ASP A 128 14.44 -8.47 5.61
C ASP A 128 14.19 -8.33 4.10
N ALA A 129 13.06 -7.74 3.70
CA ALA A 129 12.80 -7.42 2.29
C ALA A 129 13.85 -6.44 1.72
N PHE A 130 14.18 -5.38 2.46
CA PHE A 130 15.24 -4.45 2.04
C PHE A 130 16.62 -5.08 2.08
N ALA A 131 16.92 -5.97 3.03
CA ALA A 131 18.19 -6.70 3.06
C ALA A 131 18.36 -7.55 1.80
N ARG A 132 17.31 -8.27 1.36
CA ARG A 132 17.34 -9.02 0.10
C ARG A 132 17.57 -8.11 -1.11
N LEU A 133 16.93 -6.94 -1.13
CA LEU A 133 17.10 -5.97 -2.21
C LEU A 133 18.52 -5.36 -2.25
N ALA A 134 19.18 -5.21 -1.11
CA ALA A 134 20.57 -4.77 -1.03
C ALA A 134 21.55 -5.78 -1.67
N GLU A 135 21.23 -7.06 -1.54
CA GLU A 135 22.03 -8.17 -2.05
C GLU A 135 21.68 -8.53 -3.51
N ASP A 136 20.54 -8.08 -4.03
CA ASP A 136 20.12 -8.31 -5.40
C ASP A 136 21.04 -7.61 -6.41
N ALA A 137 21.94 -8.36 -7.03
CA ALA A 137 22.87 -7.86 -8.03
C ALA A 137 22.20 -7.33 -9.32
N SER A 138 20.93 -7.68 -9.56
CA SER A 138 20.15 -7.16 -10.68
C SER A 138 19.51 -5.81 -10.39
N ALA A 139 19.40 -5.42 -9.12
CA ALA A 139 18.85 -4.13 -8.72
C ALA A 139 19.81 -2.97 -9.01
N HIS A 140 19.24 -1.80 -9.29
CA HIS A 140 20.03 -0.59 -9.56
C HIS A 140 20.95 -0.26 -8.37
N PRO A 141 22.24 0.10 -8.57
CA PRO A 141 23.20 0.30 -7.47
C PRO A 141 22.73 1.26 -6.38
N ARG A 142 22.03 2.34 -6.78
CA ARG A 142 21.43 3.30 -5.84
C ARG A 142 20.33 2.69 -4.97
N ILE A 143 19.50 1.80 -5.53
CA ILE A 143 18.46 1.09 -4.77
C ILE A 143 19.15 0.21 -3.74
N ARG A 144 20.14 -0.58 -4.15
CA ARG A 144 20.90 -1.45 -3.26
C ARG A 144 21.52 -0.69 -2.08
N ALA A 145 22.18 0.44 -2.37
CA ALA A 145 22.79 1.28 -1.33
C ALA A 145 21.77 1.84 -0.32
N MET A 146 20.62 2.33 -0.79
CA MET A 146 19.55 2.81 0.10
C MET A 146 18.96 1.64 0.90
N ALA A 147 18.73 0.50 0.27
CA ALA A 147 18.19 -0.69 0.90
C ALA A 147 19.10 -1.22 2.02
N THR A 148 20.43 -1.17 1.86
CA THR A 148 21.38 -1.52 2.93
C THR A 148 21.13 -0.68 4.18
N VAL A 149 21.02 0.64 4.02
CA VAL A 149 20.82 1.56 5.14
C VAL A 149 19.43 1.39 5.74
N THR A 150 18.39 1.36 4.92
CA THR A 150 16.98 1.20 5.35
C THR A 150 16.78 -0.11 6.13
N ALA A 151 17.38 -1.22 5.68
CA ALA A 151 17.31 -2.50 6.39
C ALA A 151 17.99 -2.44 7.76
N ALA A 152 19.16 -1.80 7.85
CA ALA A 152 19.89 -1.69 9.12
C ALA A 152 19.12 -0.82 10.12
N GLU A 153 18.66 0.35 9.71
CA GLU A 153 17.92 1.27 10.58
C GLU A 153 16.59 0.67 11.07
N LEU A 154 15.87 -0.06 10.21
CA LEU A 154 14.66 -0.76 10.64
C LEU A 154 14.96 -1.88 11.65
N ARG A 155 16.08 -2.60 11.50
CA ARG A 155 16.48 -3.63 12.47
C ARG A 155 16.87 -3.04 13.82
N ASP A 156 17.57 -1.90 13.80
CA ASP A 156 17.93 -1.21 15.04
C ASP A 156 16.69 -0.67 15.76
N LEU A 157 15.64 -0.30 15.03
CA LEU A 157 14.39 0.19 15.60
C LEU A 157 13.58 -0.89 16.33
N VAL A 158 13.67 -2.15 15.90
CA VAL A 158 12.92 -3.28 16.47
C VAL A 158 13.74 -4.12 17.48
N ARG A 159 14.90 -3.61 17.91
CA ARG A 159 15.83 -4.31 18.80
C ARG A 159 15.64 -3.92 20.26
#